data_AF-T0ZRI6-F1
#
_entry.id   AF-T0ZRI6-F1
#
_cell.length_a   1.000
_cell.length_b   1.000
_cell.length_c   1.000
_cell.angle_alpha   90.00
_cell.angle_beta   90.00
_cell.angle_gamma   90.00
#
_symmetry.space_group_name_H-M   'P 1'
#
loop_
_entity.id
_entity.type
_entity.pdbx_description
1 polymer ?
#
loop_
_entity_poly.entity_id
_entity_poly.type
_entity_poly.pdbx_seq_one_letter_code
_entity_poly.pdbx_strand_id
1 'polypeptide(L)' 'MASVETVTSEVIFTEAAAHRVAALMQEEGRDDLMLRVYVNGGGCSGFQYGFSFEADAQE' A
#
# COMPACT_ATOMS: atom_id res chain seq x y z
N MET A 1 -20.17 11.22 -21.33
CA MET A 1 -18.70 11.16 -21.22
C MET A 1 -18.35 11.75 -19.86
N ALA A 2 -17.97 10.91 -18.89
CA ALA A 2 -17.68 11.37 -17.53
C ALA A 2 -16.21 11.77 -17.45
N SER A 3 -15.98 13.02 -17.03
CA SER A 3 -14.66 13.58 -16.77
C SER A 3 -14.05 12.86 -15.57
N VAL A 4 -12.91 12.18 -15.75
CA VAL A 4 -12.13 11.65 -14.64
C VAL A 4 -11.40 12.83 -14.01
N GLU A 5 -11.87 13.25 -12.84
CA GLU A 5 -11.14 14.17 -11.98
C GLU A 5 -10.05 13.39 -11.26
N THR A 6 -8.79 13.71 -11.55
CA THR A 6 -7.64 13.13 -10.87
C THR A 6 -7.55 13.75 -9.48
N VAL A 7 -8.20 13.12 -8.49
CA VAL A 7 -8.10 13.51 -7.09
C VAL A 7 -6.73 13.05 -6.59
N THR A 8 -5.78 13.96 -6.49
CA THR A 8 -4.49 13.72 -5.82
C THR A 8 -4.74 13.67 -4.31
N SER A 9 -5.25 12.54 -3.81
CA SER A 9 -5.36 12.31 -2.37
C SER A 9 -3.98 11.95 -1.82
N GLU A 10 -3.42 12.81 -0.98
CA GLU A 10 -2.22 12.46 -0.21
C GLU A 10 -2.51 11.22 0.65
N VAL A 11 -1.74 10.16 0.43
CA VAL A 11 -1.77 8.97 1.27
C VAL A 11 -1.09 9.33 2.58
N ILE A 12 -1.86 9.37 3.68
CA ILE A 12 -1.32 9.65 5.00
C ILE A 12 -0.71 8.35 5.56
N PHE A 13 0.61 8.31 5.65
CA PHE A 13 1.32 7.25 6.33
C PHE A 13 1.64 7.67 7.77
N THR A 14 1.01 7.02 8.75
CA THR A 14 1.16 7.37 10.16
C THR A 14 2.44 6.80 10.75
N GLU A 15 2.99 7.45 11.79
CA GLU A 15 4.17 6.94 12.50
C GLU A 15 3.93 5.53 13.09
N ALA A 16 2.73 5.26 13.59
CA ALA A 16 2.36 3.93 14.09
C ALA A 16 2.44 2.86 12.99
N ALA A 17 2.04 3.19 11.76
CA ALA A 17 2.18 2.29 10.61
C ALA A 17 3.66 2.08 10.25
N ALA A 18 4.47 3.14 10.27
CA ALA A 18 5.91 3.06 10.03
C ALA A 18 6.61 2.12 11.02
N HIS A 19 6.31 2.23 12.31
CA HIS A 19 6.85 1.33 13.33
C HIS A 19 6.42 -0.12 13.12
N ARG A 20 5.16 -0.36 12.73
CA ARG A 20 4.65 -1.71 12.46
C ARG A 20 5.36 -2.34 11.26
N VAL A 21 5.54 -1.57 10.19
CA VAL A 21 6.23 -2.01 8.98
C VAL A 21 7.70 -2.32 9.29
N ALA A 22 8.39 -1.43 10.01
CA ALA A 22 9.78 -1.64 10.41
C ALA A 22 9.95 -2.90 11.28
N ALA A 23 9.02 -3.16 12.21
CA ALA A 23 9.04 -4.38 13.00
C ALA A 23 8.91 -5.64 12.12
N LEU A 24 7.96 -5.64 11.19
CA LEU A 24 7.73 -6.77 10.27
C LEU A 24 8.95 -7.03 9.37
N MET A 25 9.63 -5.98 8.90
CA MET A 25 10.86 -6.12 8.10
C MET A 25 12.01 -6.72 8.92
N GLN A 26 12.14 -6.33 10.20
CA GLN A 26 13.14 -6.91 11.11
C GLN A 26 12.83 -8.39 11.44
N GLU A 27 11.55 -8.76 11.57
CA GLU A 27 11.13 -10.15 11.78
C GLU A 27 11.46 -11.05 10.57
N GLU A 28 11.35 -10.53 9.35
CA GLU A 28 11.77 -11.22 8.12
C GLU A 28 13.30 -11.22 7.91
N GLY A 29 14.03 -10.33 8.59
CA GLY A 29 15.49 -10.19 8.42
C GLY A 29 15.90 -9.70 7.04
N ARG A 30 15.02 -8.95 6.37
CA ARG A 30 15.17 -8.51 4.99
C ARG A 30 14.94 -7.00 4.86
N ASP A 31 16.04 -6.28 4.74
CA ASP A 31 16.05 -4.82 4.52
C ASP A 31 15.71 -4.41 3.08
N ASP A 32 15.64 -5.37 2.15
CA ASP A 32 15.33 -5.16 0.73
C ASP A 32 13.83 -5.11 0.43
N LEU A 33 12.97 -5.33 1.43
CA LEU A 33 11.52 -5.34 1.24
C LEU A 33 10.93 -3.92 1.18
N MET A 34 10.02 -3.73 0.24
CA MET A 34 9.24 -2.50 0.07
C MET A 34 7.77 -2.76 0.38
N LEU A 35 7.12 -1.82 1.07
CA LEU A 35 5.68 -1.86 1.31
C LEU A 35 4.93 -1.42 0.04
N ARG A 36 4.18 -2.34 -0.56
CA ARG A 36 3.23 -2.02 -1.63
C ARG A 36 1.84 -1.92 -1.07
N VAL A 37 1.14 -0.84 -1.40
CA VAL A 37 -0.29 -0.69 -1.13
C VAL A 37 -1.03 -0.82 -2.45
N TYR A 38 -2.11 -1.59 -2.46
CA TYR A 38 -2.89 -1.84 -3.66
C TYR A 38 -4.39 -1.79 -3.38
N VAL A 39 -5.13 -1.43 -4.41
CA VAL A 39 -6.60 -1.39 -4.39
C VAL A 39 -7.12 -2.44 -5.35
N ASN A 40 -7.88 -3.39 -4.83
CA ASN A 40 -8.57 -4.38 -5.64
C ASN A 40 -10.04 -3.99 -5.83
N GLY A 41 -10.54 -4.16 -7.05
CA GLY A 41 -11.96 -4.02 -7.34
C GLY A 41 -12.78 -5.07 -6.58
N GLY A 42 -13.72 -4.62 -5.75
CA GLY A 42 -14.61 -5.45 -4.95
C GLY A 42 -16.04 -5.47 -5.51
N GLY A 43 -16.20 -5.75 -6.80
CA GLY A 43 -17.51 -5.93 -7.45
C GLY A 43 -18.54 -4.84 -7.11
N CYS A 44 -19.78 -5.23 -6.84
CA CYS A 44 -20.86 -4.29 -6.47
C CYS A 44 -20.71 -3.69 -5.05
N SER A 45 -19.75 -4.16 -4.26
CA SER A 45 -19.58 -3.81 -2.85
C SER A 45 -18.49 -2.75 -2.61
N GLY A 46 -17.76 -2.34 -3.65
CA GLY A 46 -16.79 -1.24 -3.59
C GLY A 46 -15.36 -1.67 -3.89
N PHE A 47 -14.40 -1.15 -3.11
CA PHE A 47 -12.97 -1.41 -3.26
C PHE A 47 -12.41 -2.09 -2.01
N GLN A 48 -11.46 -2.99 -2.22
CA GLN A 48 -10.71 -3.64 -1.16
C GLN A 48 -9.30 -3.07 -1.14
N TYR A 49 -8.84 -2.63 0.03
CA TYR A 49 -7.49 -2.12 0.23
C TYR A 49 -6.64 -3.21 0.85
N GLY A 50 -5.45 -3.43 0.30
CA GLY A 50 -4.49 -4.41 0.80
C GLY A 50 -3.07 -3.86 0.73
N PHE A 51 -2.16 -4.57 1.39
CA PHE A 51 -0.73 -4.29 1.31
C PHE A 51 0.08 -5.59 1.26
N SER A 52 1.23 -5.52 0.61
CA SER A 52 2.21 -6.60 0.49
C SER A 52 3.63 -6.07 0.71
N PHE A 53 4.55 -6.97 1.07
CA PHE A 53 5.98 -6.70 1.07
C PHE A 53 6.61 -7.36 -0.16
N GLU A 54 7.28 -6.57 -0.99
CA GLU A 54 7.89 -7.03 -2.23
C GLU A 54 9.30 -6.47 -2.34
N ALA A 55 10.25 -7.27 -2.82
CA ALA A 55 11.65 -6.84 -2.99
C ALA A 55 11.86 -6.01 -4.27
N ASP A 56 10.91 -6.08 -5.20
CA ASP A 56 10.95 -5.39 -6.49
C ASP A 56 9.87 -4.31 -6.54
N ALA A 57 10.27 -3.10 -6.89
CA ALA A 57 9.32 -2.03 -7.19
C ALA A 57 8.73 -2.31 -8.58
N GLN A 58 7.57 -2.94 -8.61
CA GLN A 58 6.79 -3.12 -9.84
C GLN A 58 6.28 -1.73 -10.28
N GLU A 59 6.87 -1.17 -11.35
CA GLU A 59 6.48 0.10 -11.98
C GLU A 59 5.07 0.08 -12.59
#